data_AF-A0A7K8VVS1-F1
#
_entry.id   AF-A0A7K8VVS1-F1
#
_cell.length_a   1.000
_cell.length_b   1.000
_cell.length_c   1.000
_cell.angle_alpha   90.00
_cell.angle_beta   90.00
_cell.angle_gamma   90.00
#
_symmetry.space_group_name_H-M   'P 1'
#
loop_
_entity.id
_entity.type
_entity.pdbx_description
1 polymer ?
#
loop_
_entity_poly.entity_id
_entity_poly.type
_entity_poly.pdbx_seq_one_letter_code
_entity_poly.pdbx_strand_id
1 'polypeptide(L)' 'DDARWAVGVAKDSVERKGHMELTPEGGVWAVRHCKGQFVSLTSPRNELSPVPRRIWVCLDCAEGSVTFVSAETGAEIF' A
#
# COMPACT_ATOMS: atom_id res chain seq x y z
N ASP A 1 -16.55 10.07 -7.60
CA ASP A 1 -15.27 10.53 -7.06
C ASP A 1 -14.11 10.04 -7.91
N ASP A 2 -13.36 10.97 -8.50
CA ASP A 2 -12.16 10.71 -9.31
C ASP A 2 -10.86 10.70 -8.48
N ALA A 3 -10.98 10.65 -7.15
CA ALA A 3 -9.84 10.66 -6.24
C ALA A 3 -8.94 9.43 -6.48
N ARG A 4 -7.68 9.68 -6.84
CA ARG A 4 -6.65 8.66 -7.04
C ARG A 4 -5.49 8.93 -6.10
N TRP A 5 -5.14 7.94 -5.31
CA TRP A 5 -3.97 8.00 -4.42
C TRP A 5 -3.41 6.60 -4.19
N ALA A 6 -2.14 6.56 -3.82
CA ALA A 6 -1.46 5.37 -3.33
C ALA A 6 -0.53 5.78 -2.18
N VAL A 7 -0.34 4.89 -1.22
CA VAL A 7 0.55 5.12 -0.08
C VAL A 7 1.22 3.80 0.29
N GLY A 8 2.47 3.88 0.76
CA GLY A 8 3.25 2.70 1.10
C GLY A 8 4.71 2.99 1.39
N VAL A 9 5.50 1.92 1.40
CA VAL A 9 6.95 1.90 1.62
C VAL A 9 7.65 1.42 0.37
N ALA A 10 8.81 1.98 0.06
CA ALA A 10 9.69 1.52 -0.99
C ALA A 10 11.09 1.26 -0.42
N LYS A 11 11.78 0.23 -0.91
CA LYS A 11 13.22 0.08 -0.62
C LYS A 11 13.98 1.31 -1.15
N ASP A 12 15.09 1.62 -0.51
CA ASP A 12 16.00 2.68 -0.95
C ASP A 12 16.55 2.40 -2.35
N SER A 13 16.78 1.13 -2.67
CA SER A 13 17.34 0.62 -3.93
C SER A 13 16.36 0.56 -5.10
N VAL A 14 15.07 0.88 -4.92
CA VAL A 14 14.09 0.86 -6.01
C VAL A 14 14.49 1.84 -7.11
N GLU A 15 14.42 1.39 -8.37
CA GLU A 15 14.62 2.28 -9.52
C GLU A 15 13.52 3.33 -9.58
N ARG A 16 13.92 4.61 -9.53
CA ARG A 16 12.98 5.75 -9.51
C ARG A 16 12.70 6.35 -10.89
N LYS A 17 13.32 5.82 -11.93
CA LYS A 17 13.20 6.30 -13.30
C LYS A 17 12.62 5.20 -14.17
N GLY A 18 11.75 5.57 -15.11
CA GLY A 18 11.11 4.62 -16.01
C GLY A 18 9.87 3.95 -15.40
N HIS A 19 9.53 2.77 -15.91
CA HIS A 19 8.37 2.02 -15.44
C HIS A 19 8.72 1.30 -14.13
N MET A 20 8.01 1.64 -13.06
CA MET A 20 8.20 1.04 -11.74
C MET A 20 7.14 -0.02 -11.47
N GLU A 21 7.58 -1.22 -11.12
CA GLU A 21 6.69 -2.26 -10.62
C GLU A 21 6.32 -1.96 -9.17
N LEU A 22 5.06 -1.56 -8.97
CA LEU A 22 4.50 -1.34 -7.64
C LEU A 22 4.08 -2.68 -7.05
N THR A 23 5.03 -3.58 -6.80
CA THR A 23 4.80 -4.85 -6.12
C THR A 23 5.93 -5.13 -5.14
N PRO A 24 5.74 -6.07 -4.19
CA PRO A 24 6.81 -6.47 -3.28
C PRO A 24 8.08 -6.93 -3.99
N GLU A 25 7.94 -7.61 -5.13
CA GLU A 25 9.06 -8.06 -5.97
C GLU A 25 9.84 -6.87 -6.54
N GLY A 26 9.14 -5.80 -6.94
CA GLY A 26 9.72 -4.51 -7.33
C GLY A 26 10.25 -3.67 -6.16
N GLY A 27 10.18 -4.18 -4.93
CA GLY A 27 10.65 -3.50 -3.71
C GLY A 27 9.69 -2.44 -3.17
N VAL A 28 8.41 -2.51 -3.52
CA VAL A 28 7.38 -1.56 -3.09
C VAL A 28 6.21 -2.29 -2.41
N TRP A 29 5.86 -1.86 -1.21
CA TRP A 29 4.67 -2.33 -0.49
C TRP A 29 3.70 -1.18 -0.36
N ALA A 30 2.53 -1.29 -0.99
CA ALA A 30 1.59 -0.17 -1.05
C ALA A 30 0.14 -0.64 -1.23
N VAL A 31 -0.78 0.26 -0.87
CA VAL A 31 -2.20 0.18 -1.22
C VAL A 31 -2.58 1.35 -2.12
N ARG A 32 -3.61 1.18 -2.95
CA ARG A 32 -4.05 2.20 -3.90
C ARG A 32 -5.56 2.30 -3.92
N HIS A 33 -6.06 3.53 -3.91
CA HIS A 33 -7.42 3.85 -4.28
C HIS A 33 -7.46 4.51 -5.66
N CYS A 34 -8.24 3.95 -6.58
CA CYS A 34 -8.43 4.52 -7.91
C CYS A 34 -9.82 4.19 -8.43
N LYS A 35 -10.59 5.21 -8.83
CA LYS A 35 -11.94 5.05 -9.40
C LYS A 35 -12.86 4.16 -8.52
N GLY A 36 -12.81 4.35 -7.20
CA GLY A 36 -13.61 3.59 -6.23
C GLY A 36 -13.07 2.20 -5.88
N GLN A 37 -11.99 1.74 -6.51
CA GLN A 37 -11.34 0.48 -6.17
C GLN A 37 -10.18 0.74 -5.20
N PHE A 38 -10.28 0.19 -4.00
CA PHE A 38 -9.19 0.14 -3.03
C PHE A 38 -8.57 -1.24 -3.05
N VAL A 39 -7.26 -1.33 -3.34
CA VAL A 39 -6.58 -2.61 -3.55
C VAL A 39 -5.18 -2.62 -2.95
N SER A 40 -4.70 -3.81 -2.55
CA SER A 40 -3.28 -4.06 -2.29
C SER A 40 -2.52 -4.10 -3.62
N LEU A 41 -1.32 -3.53 -3.63
CA LEU A 41 -0.42 -3.59 -4.78
C LEU A 41 0.52 -4.79 -4.64
N THR A 42 -0.07 -5.98 -4.60
CA THR A 42 0.60 -7.28 -4.67
C THR A 42 0.34 -7.95 -6.02
N SER A 43 0.99 -9.09 -6.27
CA SER A 43 0.68 -9.97 -7.41
C SER A 43 0.23 -11.35 -6.89
N PRO A 44 -1.08 -11.69 -6.97
CA PRO A 44 -2.19 -10.89 -7.48
C PRO A 44 -2.58 -9.73 -6.55
N ARG A 45 -3.34 -8.76 -7.08
CA ARG A 45 -3.92 -7.66 -6.30
C ARG A 45 -5.14 -8.15 -5.52
N ASN A 46 -5.31 -7.69 -4.29
CA ASN A 46 -6.49 -8.00 -3.48
C ASN A 46 -7.36 -6.76 -3.33
N GLU A 47 -8.69 -6.91 -3.43
CA GLU A 47 -9.62 -5.84 -3.10
C GLU A 47 -9.70 -5.68 -1.58
N LEU A 48 -9.67 -4.42 -1.14
CA LEU A 48 -9.65 -4.04 0.28
C LEU A 48 -10.91 -3.23 0.60
N SER A 49 -11.46 -3.43 1.79
CA SER A 49 -12.62 -2.69 2.26
C SER A 49 -12.69 -2.63 3.78
N PRO A 50 -13.29 -1.58 4.37
CA PRO A 50 -13.74 -0.34 3.73
C PRO A 50 -12.57 0.58 3.33
N VAL A 51 -12.83 1.63 2.56
CA VAL A 51 -11.82 2.67 2.27
C VAL A 51 -11.67 3.56 3.52
N PRO A 52 -10.51 3.57 4.19
CA PRO A 52 -10.30 4.38 5.39
C PRO A 52 -10.14 5.86 5.04
N ARG A 53 -10.37 6.74 6.02
CA ARG A 53 -10.11 8.18 5.86
C ARG A 53 -8.65 8.53 6.16
N ARG A 54 -7.99 7.73 7.01
CA ARG A 54 -6.58 7.85 7.37
C ARG A 54 -5.95 6.47 7.56
N ILE A 55 -4.75 6.33 7.03
CA ILE A 55 -3.97 5.09 7.08
C ILE A 55 -2.71 5.35 7.89
N TRP A 56 -2.42 4.45 8.82
CA TRP A 56 -1.08 4.30 9.38
C TRP A 56 -0.31 3.25 8.57
N VAL A 57 0.92 3.59 8.23
CA VAL A 57 1.86 2.69 7.56
C VAL A 57 2.95 2.36 8.57
N CYS A 58 2.93 1.12 9.06
CA CYS A 58 3.88 0.63 10.05
C CYS A 58 4.94 -0.21 9.32
N LEU A 59 6.21 0.09 9.56
CA LEU A 59 7.35 -0.68 9.03
C LEU A 59 8.06 -1.34 10.22
N ASP A 60 8.15 -2.66 10.21
CA ASP A 60 9.02 -3.40 11.10
C ASP A 60 10.21 -3.94 10.30
N CYS A 61 11.37 -3.28 10.45
CA CYS A 61 12.59 -3.70 9.78
C CYS A 61 13.18 -4.99 10.34
N ALA A 62 12.92 -5.32 11.61
CA ALA A 62 13.46 -6.52 12.23
C ALA A 62 12.70 -7.77 11.78
N GLU A 63 11.38 -7.67 11.68
CA GLU A 63 10.52 -8.74 11.15
C GLU A 63 10.43 -8.72 9.61
N GLY A 64 10.81 -7.62 8.97
CA GLY A 64 10.76 -7.47 7.52
C GLY A 64 9.34 -7.31 6.98
N SER A 65 8.45 -6.70 7.77
CA SER A 65 7.03 -6.58 7.46
C SER A 65 6.60 -5.11 7.32
N VAL A 66 5.52 -4.91 6.56
CA VAL A 66 4.82 -3.62 6.44
C VAL A 66 3.34 -3.89 6.68
N THR A 67 2.73 -3.11 7.55
CA THR A 67 1.31 -3.23 7.89
C THR A 67 0.59 -1.91 7.67
N PHE A 68 -0.58 -1.98 7.05
CA PHE A 68 -1.50 -0.88 6.84
C PHE A 68 -2.64 -0.99 7.83
N VAL A 69 -2.91 0.08 8.57
CA VAL A 69 -3.92 0.08 9.64
C VAL A 69 -4.86 1.27 9.46
N SER A 70 -6.16 1.07 9.65
CA SER A 70 -7.10 2.19 9.73
C SER A 70 -6.83 2.97 11.01
N ALA A 71 -6.48 4.24 10.88
CA ALA A 71 -6.23 5.09 12.04
C ALA A 71 -7.53 5.47 12.79
N GLU A 72 -8.69 5.18 12.20
CA GLU A 72 -9.99 5.38 12.86
C GLU A 72 -10.35 4.22 13.80
N THR A 73 -10.15 2.98 13.35
CA THR A 73 -10.61 1.79 14.07
C THR A 73 -9.49 0.99 14.70
N GLY A 74 -8.24 1.21 14.30
CA GLY A 74 -7.09 0.38 14.67
C GLY A 74 -7.09 -0.99 13.98
N ALA A 75 -8.04 -1.26 13.08
CA ALA A 75 -8.10 -2.52 12.37
C ALA A 75 -7.02 -2.60 11.28
N GLU A 76 -6.40 -3.77 11.16
CA GLU A 76 -5.50 -4.09 10.07
C GLU A 76 -6.26 -4.07 8.74
N ILE A 77 -5.64 -3.45 7.74
CA ILE A 77 -6.13 -3.37 6.36
C ILE A 77 -5.42 -4.42 5.51
N PHE A 78 -4.09 -4.45 5.58
CA PHE A 78 -3.22 -5.30 4.78
C PHE A 78 -1.81 -5.35 5.37
#